data_AF-A0A3E2CDL5-F1
#
_entry.id   AF-A0A3E2CDL5-F1
#
_cell.length_a   1.000
_cell.length_b   1.000
_cell.length_c   1.000
_cell.angle_alpha   90.00
_cell.angle_beta   90.00
_cell.angle_gamma   90.00
#
_symmetry.space_group_name_H-M   'P 1'
#
loop_
_entity.id
_entity.type
_entity.pdbx_description
1 polymer ?
#
loop_
_entity_poly.entity_id
_entity_poly.type
_entity_poly.pdbx_seq_one_letter_code
_entity_poly.pdbx_strand_id
1 'polypeptide(L)' 'SIVANLAASDREWTYGHVVVDEAQELTAMDWRMLIRRCPSRSFTIVGDVAQTSALGGTHHWQKNMSS' A
#
# COMPACT_ATOMS: atom_id res chain seq x y z
N SER A 1 13.41 14.70 -5.06
CA SER A 1 14.28 15.34 -4.05
C SER A 1 15.37 14.34 -3.64
N ILE A 2 16.48 14.80 -3.03
CA ILE A 2 17.55 13.89 -2.57
C ILE A 2 16.99 12.85 -1.58
N VAL A 3 16.11 13.27 -0.66
CA VAL A 3 15.44 12.37 0.31
C VAL A 3 14.64 11.27 -0.38
N ALA A 4 13.90 11.60 -1.46
CA ALA A 4 13.14 10.59 -2.20
C ALA A 4 14.04 9.55 -2.88
N ASN A 5 15.18 9.98 -3.44
CA ASN A 5 16.14 9.06 -4.06
C ASN A 5 16.77 8.13 -3.02
N LEU A 6 17.09 8.64 -1.83
CA LEU A 6 17.62 7.84 -0.73
C LEU A 6 16.59 6.80 -0.26
N ALA A 7 15.35 7.22 -0.02
CA ALA A 7 14.26 6.32 0.37
C ALA A 7 13.96 5.25 -0.69
N ALA A 8 14.12 5.56 -1.98
CA ALA A 8 13.93 4.58 -3.06
C ALA A 8 15.06 3.55 -3.12
N SER A 9 16.30 3.94 -2.80
CA SER A 9 17.46 3.04 -2.78
C SER A 9 17.52 2.13 -1.55
N ASP A 10 16.87 2.53 -0.46
CA ASP A 10 16.85 1.79 0.81
C ASP A 10 15.58 0.95 0.94
N ARG A 11 15.74 -0.37 0.95
CA ARG A 11 14.61 -1.31 1.09
C ARG A 11 14.06 -1.40 2.52
N GLU A 12 14.78 -0.90 3.51
CA GLU A 12 14.40 -0.88 4.92
C GLU A 12 13.86 0.49 5.36
N TRP A 13 13.82 1.47 4.45
CA TRP A 13 13.31 2.80 4.74
C TRP A 13 11.89 2.74 5.31
N THR A 14 11.71 3.42 6.44
CA THR A 14 10.43 3.53 7.12
C THR A 14 9.74 4.85 6.76
N TYR A 15 8.54 4.75 6.22
CA TYR A 15 7.69 5.89 5.89
C TYR A 15 6.85 6.31 7.10
N GLY A 16 6.72 7.62 7.31
CA GLY A 16 5.83 8.16 8.33
C GLY A 16 4.34 8.10 7.93
N HIS A 17 4.07 8.19 6.62
CA HIS A 17 2.74 8.11 6.01
C HIS A 17 2.87 7.60 4.58
N VAL A 18 1.90 6.81 4.11
CA VAL A 18 1.88 6.26 2.74
C VAL A 18 0.54 6.58 2.08
N VAL A 19 0.59 7.16 0.88
CA VAL A 19 -0.59 7.34 0.03
C VAL A 19 -0.56 6.26 -1.05
N VAL A 20 -1.69 5.58 -1.23
CA VAL A 20 -1.87 4.52 -2.21
C VAL A 20 -3.03 4.88 -3.11
N ASP A 21 -2.75 4.95 -4.41
CA ASP A 21 -3.76 5.14 -5.45
C ASP A 21 -4.02 3.81 -6.19
N GLU A 22 -5.18 3.69 -6.83
CA GLU A 22 -5.66 2.46 -7.47
C GLU A 22 -5.53 1.22 -6.58
N ALA A 23 -5.80 1.41 -5.29
CA ALA A 23 -5.49 0.44 -4.26
C ALA A 23 -6.24 -0.89 -4.41
N GLN A 24 -7.29 -0.92 -5.25
CA GLN A 24 -8.05 -2.10 -5.55
C GLN A 24 -7.22 -3.12 -6.35
N GLU A 25 -6.14 -2.69 -6.98
CA GLU A 25 -5.25 -3.54 -7.76
C GLU A 25 -4.22 -4.27 -6.88
N LEU A 26 -4.07 -3.86 -5.61
CA LEU A 26 -3.12 -4.47 -4.69
C LEU A 26 -3.60 -5.81 -4.15
N THR A 27 -2.66 -6.77 -4.11
CA THR A 27 -2.88 -8.06 -3.47
C THR A 27 -2.67 -7.96 -1.94
N ALA A 28 -3.14 -8.97 -1.22
CA ALA A 28 -2.89 -9.08 0.22
C ALA A 28 -1.38 -9.10 0.57
N MET A 29 -0.52 -9.62 -0.32
CA MET A 29 0.91 -9.65 -0.09
C MET A 29 1.56 -8.26 -0.26
N ASP A 30 1.09 -7.48 -1.23
CA ASP A 30 1.55 -6.10 -1.42
C ASP A 30 1.20 -5.24 -0.21
N TRP A 31 -0.02 -5.41 0.33
CA TRP A 31 -0.43 -4.77 1.59
C TRP A 31 0.47 -5.11 2.77
N ARG A 32 0.87 -6.39 2.92
CA ARG A 32 1.83 -6.80 3.96
C ARG A 32 3.18 -6.12 3.81
N MET A 33 3.66 -5.93 2.57
CA MET A 33 4.92 -5.21 2.32
C MET A 33 4.81 -3.74 2.69
N LEU A 34 3.70 -3.09 2.33
CA LEU A 34 3.45 -1.68 2.66
C LEU A 34 3.36 -1.44 4.17
N ILE A 35 2.62 -2.29 4.90
CA ILE A 35 2.51 -2.20 6.36
C ILE A 35 3.88 -2.36 7.04
N ARG A 36 4.74 -3.25 6.54
CA ARG A 36 6.10 -3.42 7.06
C ARG A 36 6.95 -2.16 6.94
N ARG A 37 6.71 -1.35 5.92
CA ARG A 37 7.43 -0.09 5.66
C ARG A 37 6.77 1.14 6.25
N CYS A 38 5.56 1.02 6.80
CA CYS A 38 4.86 2.10 7.52
C CYS A 38 4.30 1.53 8.85
N PRO A 39 5.15 1.27 9.86
CA PRO A 39 4.73 0.67 11.13
C PRO A 39 3.74 1.54 11.91
N SER A 40 3.73 2.85 11.68
CA SER A 40 2.74 3.79 12.23
C SER A 40 1.32 3.51 11.76
N ARG A 41 1.16 2.72 10.68
CA ARG A 41 -0.12 2.45 10.00
C ARG A 41 -0.85 3.73 9.57
N SER A 42 -0.10 4.80 9.31
CA SER A 42 -0.64 6.02 8.73
C SER A 42 -0.73 5.88 7.21
N PHE A 43 -1.96 5.77 6.70
CA PHE A 43 -2.24 5.55 5.29
C PHE A 43 -3.37 6.43 4.79
N THR A 44 -3.29 6.84 3.53
CA THR A 44 -4.43 7.33 2.73
C THR A 44 -4.58 6.40 1.54
N ILE A 45 -5.75 5.77 1.41
CA ILE A 45 -6.00 4.73 0.41
C ILE A 45 -7.11 5.22 -0.50
N VAL A 46 -6.84 5.24 -1.80
CA VAL A 46 -7.76 5.67 -2.85
C VAL A 46 -7.90 4.53 -3.86
N GLY A 47 -9.13 4.27 -4.29
CA GLY A 47 -9.43 3.24 -5.27
C GLY A 47 -10.93 2.96 -5.40
N ASP A 48 -11.30 2.26 -6.47
CA ASP A 48 -12.67 1.82 -6.76
C ASP A 48 -12.71 0.33 -7.06
N VAL A 49 -13.31 -0.45 -6.16
CA VAL A 49 -13.43 -1.90 -6.27
C VAL A 49 -14.23 -2.34 -7.51
N ALA A 50 -15.15 -1.51 -8.00
CA ALA A 50 -15.88 -1.82 -9.22
C ALA A 50 -14.98 -1.80 -10.48
N GLN A 51 -13.79 -1.23 -10.38
CA GLN A 51 -12.81 -1.10 -11.46
C GLN A 51 -11.64 -2.09 -11.33
N THR A 52 -11.66 -3.01 -10.36
CA THR A 52 -10.59 -3.99 -10.15
C THR A 52 -10.38 -4.86 -11.40
N SER A 53 -9.17 -4.85 -11.92
CA SER A 53 -8.76 -5.65 -13.08
C SER A 53 -7.75 -6.74 -12.74
N ALA A 54 -7.02 -6.62 -11.62
CA ALA A 54 -6.05 -7.60 -11.16
C ALA A 54 -6.72 -8.88 -10.64
N LEU A 55 -6.19 -10.03 -11.08
CA LEU A 55 -6.62 -11.37 -10.66
C LEU A 55 -6.55 -11.62 -9.15
N GLY A 56 -5.71 -10.86 -8.43
CA GLY A 56 -5.56 -10.91 -6.97
C GLY A 56 -5.90 -9.60 -6.26
N GLY A 57 -6.54 -8.67 -6.96
CA GLY A 57 -6.92 -7.36 -6.43
C GLY A 57 -7.92 -7.45 -5.27
N THR A 58 -8.11 -6.33 -4.60
CA THR A 58 -9.06 -6.19 -3.49
C THR A 58 -10.49 -6.08 -4.01
N HIS A 59 -11.36 -7.00 -3.56
CA HIS A 59 -12.81 -6.93 -3.79
C HIS A 59 -13.62 -6.44 -2.57
N HIS A 60 -12.97 -6.33 -1.41
CA HIS A 60 -13.55 -5.80 -0.17
C HIS A 60 -12.45 -5.25 0.75
N TRP A 61 -12.47 -3.96 1.04
CA TRP A 61 -11.42 -3.27 1.81
C TRP A 61 -11.25 -3.82 3.23
N GLN A 62 -12.33 -3.93 4.01
CA GLN A 62 -12.28 -4.38 5.41
C GLN A 62 -11.53 -5.72 5.55
N LYS A 63 -11.75 -6.68 4.65
CA LYS A 63 -11.15 -8.01 4.75
C LYS A 63 -9.62 -7.97 4.64
N ASN A 64 -9.10 -7.07 3.81
CA ASN A 64 -7.66 -6.97 3.54
C ASN A 64 -6.92 -6.11 4.56
N MET A 65 -7.59 -5.14 5.19
CA MET A 65 -6.99 -4.27 6.21
C MET A 65 -7.02 -4.87 7.63
N SER A 66 -7.91 -5.84 7.88
CA SER A 66 -8.07 -6.50 9.20
C SER A 66 -7.25 -7.78 9.39
N SER A 67 -6.49 -8.22 8.38
CA SER A 67 -5.69 -9.47 8.42
C SER A 67 -4.19 -9.25 8.55
#